data_AF-A0AAN8W8B2-F1
#
_entry.id   AF-A0AAN8W8B2-F1
#
_cell.length_a   1.000
_cell.length_b   1.000
_cell.length_c   1.000
_cell.angle_alpha   90.00
_cell.angle_beta   90.00
_cell.angle_gamma   90.00
#
_symmetry.space_group_name_H-M   'P 1'
#
loop_
_entity.id
_entity.type
_entity.pdbx_description
1 polymer ?
#
loop_
_entity_poly.entity_id
_entity_poly.type
_entity_poly.pdbx_seq_one_letter_code
_entity_poly.pdbx_strand_id
1 'polypeptide(L)'
;MLTTEANPSISSQSVAMADKDQEKALAPSTAYRFRSDEDEAISIEISNKQYGRFIKCCGCFAAVFLLLAAISLVLSFTVFIVKEPKINLNNVSVDHLDQINTTFRSGKNLTLTADVSVKNPNVASFKFKNITTTVYYNGAIVGDALGPAGKAKAKRTLRMNVTADIIPTKLSGVQSFDRDVNRGTLNLSSYTKIEGHVKIFFSKHVVVRLNCNFMFSITSNLILSQQCTRHAFG
;
A
#
# COMPACT_ATOMS: atom_id res chain seq x y z
N MET A 1 -21.89 -45.85 -47.80
CA MET A 1 -20.73 -45.76 -48.68
C MET A 1 -19.53 -46.23 -47.86
N LEU A 2 -18.96 -47.37 -48.27
CA LEU A 2 -17.66 -48.01 -47.94
C LEU A 2 -16.93 -47.58 -46.64
N THR A 3 -16.87 -48.44 -45.60
CA THR A 3 -15.86 -49.51 -45.27
C THR A 3 -14.71 -49.03 -44.37
N THR A 4 -14.55 -49.74 -43.23
CA THR A 4 -13.28 -50.25 -42.61
C THR A 4 -12.20 -49.22 -42.22
N GLU A 5 -11.48 -49.23 -41.10
CA GLU A 5 -10.75 -50.20 -40.26
C GLU A 5 -10.39 -49.44 -38.95
N ALA A 6 -9.89 -49.94 -37.82
CA ALA A 6 -9.55 -51.25 -37.27
C ALA A 6 -9.38 -51.08 -35.73
N ASN A 7 -9.58 -52.20 -35.05
CA ASN A 7 -9.36 -52.64 -33.65
C ASN A 7 -7.88 -52.41 -33.17
N PRO A 8 -7.37 -52.89 -32.00
CA PRO A 8 -7.95 -53.39 -30.72
C PRO A 8 -7.39 -52.71 -29.44
N SER A 9 -8.04 -52.69 -28.26
CA SER A 9 -8.27 -53.78 -27.26
C SER A 9 -6.97 -54.15 -26.50
N ILE A 10 -6.87 -54.42 -25.19
CA ILE A 10 -7.79 -54.81 -24.12
C ILE A 10 -6.99 -54.83 -22.80
N SER A 11 -7.64 -54.49 -21.68
CA SER A 11 -7.17 -54.78 -20.32
C SER A 11 -7.46 -56.22 -19.93
N SER A 12 -6.68 -56.85 -19.05
CA SER A 12 -7.23 -57.67 -17.95
C SER A 12 -6.16 -58.15 -16.97
N GLN A 13 -6.52 -58.07 -15.68
CA GLN A 13 -5.87 -58.71 -14.54
C GLN A 13 -6.35 -60.16 -14.37
N SER A 14 -5.54 -61.02 -13.73
CA SER A 14 -5.89 -61.99 -12.65
C SER A 14 -4.78 -63.07 -12.55
N VAL A 15 -4.15 -63.33 -11.39
CA VAL A 15 -4.48 -64.19 -10.22
C VAL A 15 -3.55 -65.44 -10.14
N ALA A 16 -2.78 -65.48 -9.04
CA ALA A 16 -2.37 -66.56 -8.11
C ALA A 16 -1.71 -67.92 -8.51
N MET A 17 -0.66 -68.20 -7.71
CA MET A 17 -0.27 -69.43 -6.95
C MET A 17 0.52 -70.62 -7.58
N ALA A 18 1.72 -70.81 -6.99
CA ALA A 18 2.39 -72.02 -6.45
C ALA A 18 2.81 -73.22 -7.33
N ASP A 19 4.10 -73.60 -7.28
CA ASP A 19 4.58 -74.95 -6.90
C ASP A 19 6.11 -74.99 -6.54
N LYS A 20 6.53 -76.03 -5.79
CA LYS A 20 7.82 -76.31 -5.10
C LYS A 20 8.80 -77.20 -5.91
N ASP A 21 10.10 -77.15 -5.55
CA ASP A 21 11.05 -78.31 -5.37
C ASP A 21 12.49 -77.76 -5.04
N GLN A 22 13.12 -77.99 -3.86
CA GLN A 22 14.05 -79.08 -3.43
C GLN A 22 15.08 -79.56 -4.49
N GLU A 23 16.39 -79.78 -4.27
CA GLU A 23 17.27 -79.97 -3.10
C GLU A 23 18.78 -79.82 -3.51
N LYS A 24 19.62 -79.27 -2.61
CA LYS A 24 20.93 -79.80 -2.10
C LYS A 24 22.17 -80.08 -2.98
N ALA A 25 23.32 -79.51 -2.55
CA ALA A 25 24.60 -80.22 -2.32
C ALA A 25 25.54 -79.45 -1.36
N LEU A 26 26.31 -80.17 -0.52
CA LEU A 26 27.12 -79.72 0.63
C LEU A 26 28.64 -79.52 0.33
N ALA A 27 29.21 -78.42 0.88
CA ALA A 27 30.48 -78.25 1.67
C ALA A 27 31.89 -78.58 1.07
N PRO A 28 33.05 -78.16 1.67
CA PRO A 28 33.28 -77.54 2.99
C PRO A 28 34.30 -76.35 3.10
N SER A 29 34.42 -75.91 4.35
CA SER A 29 35.12 -74.78 5.00
C SER A 29 36.66 -74.79 5.05
N THR A 30 37.30 -73.61 5.13
CA THR A 30 38.27 -73.25 6.21
C THR A 30 38.62 -71.75 6.22
N ALA A 31 38.47 -71.15 7.40
CA ALA A 31 39.13 -69.99 8.02
C ALA A 31 39.94 -68.98 7.16
N TYR A 32 39.62 -67.70 7.31
CA TYR A 32 40.45 -66.76 8.09
C TYR A 32 39.68 -65.44 8.29
N ARG A 33 39.25 -65.17 9.53
CA ARG A 33 38.98 -63.79 9.97
C ARG A 33 40.34 -63.09 10.12
N PHE A 34 40.62 -62.09 9.28
CA PHE A 34 41.55 -61.01 9.63
C PHE A 34 41.32 -59.79 8.74
N ARG A 35 40.18 -59.09 8.90
CA ARG A 35 39.96 -57.72 8.42
C ARG A 35 38.63 -57.15 8.92
N SER A 36 38.39 -57.13 10.23
CA SER A 36 37.18 -56.47 10.78
C SER A 36 37.52 -55.08 11.29
N ASP A 37 38.67 -54.94 11.95
CA ASP A 37 39.03 -53.73 12.68
C ASP A 37 39.45 -52.58 11.73
N GLU A 38 40.06 -52.89 10.58
CA GLU A 38 40.44 -51.90 9.57
C GLU A 38 39.21 -51.33 8.83
N ASP A 39 38.24 -52.18 8.50
CA ASP A 39 37.03 -51.78 7.78
C ASP A 39 36.04 -51.02 8.70
N GLU A 40 36.04 -51.34 10.01
CA GLU A 40 35.28 -50.61 11.03
C GLU A 40 35.91 -49.25 11.36
N ALA A 41 37.25 -49.15 11.46
CA ALA A 41 37.93 -47.87 11.67
C ALA A 41 37.79 -46.93 10.46
N ILE A 42 37.88 -47.45 9.23
CA ILE A 42 37.71 -46.68 7.99
C ILE A 42 36.27 -46.19 7.84
N SER A 43 35.26 -47.00 8.20
CA SER A 43 33.86 -46.58 8.14
C SER A 43 33.52 -45.51 9.19
N ILE A 44 34.13 -45.57 10.38
CA ILE A 44 34.02 -44.52 11.41
C ILE A 44 34.72 -43.22 10.97
N GLU A 45 35.91 -43.29 10.38
CA GLU A 45 36.60 -42.10 9.85
C GLU A 45 35.87 -41.45 8.66
N ILE A 46 35.35 -42.25 7.71
CA ILE A 46 34.56 -41.75 6.58
C ILE A 46 33.25 -41.11 7.08
N SER A 47 32.57 -41.76 8.03
CA SER A 47 31.37 -41.24 8.70
C SER A 47 31.65 -39.90 9.38
N ASN A 48 32.70 -39.81 10.20
CA ASN A 48 33.06 -38.59 10.92
C ASN A 48 33.50 -37.45 9.98
N LYS A 49 34.21 -37.79 8.88
CA LYS A 49 34.66 -36.82 7.87
C LYS A 49 33.51 -36.33 6.97
N GLN A 50 32.54 -37.18 6.66
CA GLN A 50 31.29 -36.81 5.98
C GLN A 50 30.37 -35.99 6.89
N TYR A 51 30.23 -36.38 8.16
CA TYR A 51 29.43 -35.68 9.17
C TYR A 51 29.97 -34.27 9.47
N GLY A 52 31.30 -34.12 9.58
CA GLY A 52 31.95 -32.82 9.73
C GLY A 52 31.79 -31.89 8.51
N ARG A 53 31.76 -32.45 7.29
CA ARG A 53 31.47 -31.70 6.05
C ARG A 53 30.00 -31.30 5.96
N PHE A 54 29.08 -32.18 6.34
CA PHE A 54 27.64 -31.91 6.36
C PHE A 54 27.27 -30.85 7.41
N ILE A 55 27.87 -30.89 8.60
CA ILE A 55 27.69 -29.87 9.64
C ILE A 55 28.22 -28.50 9.18
N LYS A 56 29.38 -28.46 8.51
CA LYS A 56 29.93 -27.20 7.98
C LYS A 56 29.06 -26.62 6.86
N CYS A 57 28.51 -27.47 6.00
CA CYS A 57 27.60 -27.06 4.93
C CYS A 57 26.26 -26.58 5.50
N CYS A 58 25.65 -27.35 6.40
CA CYS A 58 24.37 -27.04 7.04
C CYS A 58 24.46 -25.77 7.91
N GLY A 59 25.58 -25.58 8.63
CA GLY A 59 25.87 -24.35 9.37
C GLY A 59 26.04 -23.13 8.46
N CYS A 60 26.65 -23.28 7.28
CA CYS A 60 26.76 -22.21 6.30
C CYS A 60 25.39 -21.82 5.73
N PHE A 61 24.55 -22.81 5.37
CA PHE A 61 23.18 -22.54 4.95
C PHE A 61 22.35 -21.86 6.03
N ALA A 62 22.45 -22.31 7.28
CA ALA A 62 21.78 -21.68 8.41
C ALA A 62 22.25 -20.23 8.63
N ALA A 63 23.56 -19.97 8.55
CA ALA A 63 24.13 -18.62 8.69
C ALA A 63 23.66 -17.70 7.55
N VAL A 64 23.67 -18.16 6.30
CA VAL A 64 23.17 -17.39 5.15
C VAL A 64 21.67 -17.12 5.29
N PHE A 65 20.88 -18.10 5.71
CA PHE A 65 19.44 -17.92 5.92
C PHE A 65 19.14 -16.91 7.03
N LEU A 66 19.84 -16.98 8.16
CA LEU A 66 19.72 -15.99 9.24
C LEU A 66 20.11 -14.59 8.78
N LEU A 67 21.17 -14.46 7.99
CA LEU A 67 21.59 -13.18 7.42
C LEU A 67 20.55 -12.61 6.46
N LEU A 68 19.99 -13.43 5.55
CA LEU A 68 18.90 -13.03 4.65
C LEU A 68 17.63 -12.65 5.43
N ALA A 69 17.29 -13.40 6.47
CA ALA A 69 16.15 -13.09 7.33
C ALA A 69 16.34 -11.74 8.06
N ALA A 70 17.54 -11.47 8.59
CA ALA A 70 17.86 -10.19 9.23
C ALA A 70 17.76 -9.02 8.25
N ILE A 71 18.34 -9.15 7.05
CA ILE A 71 18.25 -8.12 5.99
C ILE A 71 16.79 -7.88 5.58
N SER A 72 16.03 -8.97 5.36
CA SER A 72 14.61 -8.89 5.01
C SER A 72 13.78 -8.21 6.10
N LEU A 73 14.09 -8.47 7.37
CA LEU A 73 13.43 -7.83 8.51
C LEU A 73 13.69 -6.31 8.52
N VAL A 74 14.95 -5.90 8.38
CA VAL A 74 15.33 -4.49 8.34
C VAL A 74 14.71 -3.78 7.12
N LEU A 75 14.74 -4.42 5.95
CA LEU A 75 14.14 -3.87 4.74
C LEU A 75 12.62 -3.74 4.88
N SER A 76 11.97 -4.74 5.48
CA SER A 76 10.53 -4.70 5.77
C SER A 76 10.19 -3.51 6.66
N PHE A 77 10.90 -3.33 7.77
CA PHE A 77 10.65 -2.20 8.67
C PHE A 77 10.84 -0.85 7.99
N THR A 78 11.89 -0.69 7.18
CA THR A 78 12.18 0.58 6.48
C THR A 78 11.21 0.88 5.34
N VAL A 79 10.74 -0.13 4.63
CA VAL A 79 9.81 0.01 3.50
C VAL A 79 8.36 0.24 3.96
N PHE A 80 7.98 -0.27 5.13
CA PHE A 80 6.62 -0.14 5.67
C PHE A 80 6.39 1.12 6.51
N ILE A 81 7.35 2.05 6.55
CA ILE A 81 7.14 3.37 7.16
C ILE A 81 6.13 4.16 6.31
N VAL A 82 4.99 4.49 6.92
CA VAL A 82 3.96 5.32 6.29
C VAL A 82 4.48 6.75 6.18
N LYS A 83 4.73 7.18 4.96
CA LYS A 83 5.09 8.55 4.59
C LYS A 83 3.83 9.36 4.34
N GLU A 84 3.91 10.64 4.66
CA GLU A 84 2.80 11.58 4.50
C GLU A 84 2.48 11.83 3.01
N PRO A 85 1.20 11.76 2.59
CA PRO A 85 0.82 12.11 1.23
C PRO A 85 1.08 13.58 0.95
N LYS A 86 1.58 13.88 -0.25
CA LYS A 86 1.76 15.28 -0.71
C LYS A 86 0.52 15.70 -1.47
N ILE A 87 -0.26 16.59 -0.87
CA ILE A 87 -1.46 17.18 -1.48
C ILE A 87 -1.05 18.50 -2.12
N ASN A 88 -1.40 18.68 -3.39
CA ASN A 88 -1.22 19.90 -4.15
C ASN A 88 -2.57 20.34 -4.72
N LEU A 89 -2.83 21.65 -4.67
CA LEU A 89 -3.99 22.27 -5.29
C LEU A 89 -3.55 22.79 -6.66
N ASN A 90 -4.09 22.21 -7.73
CA ASN A 90 -3.64 22.53 -9.09
C ASN A 90 -4.38 23.74 -9.65
N ASN A 91 -5.70 23.76 -9.49
CA ASN A 91 -6.57 24.79 -10.02
C ASN A 91 -7.81 24.96 -9.14
N VAL A 92 -8.39 26.16 -9.15
CA VAL A 92 -9.70 26.42 -8.55
C VAL A 92 -10.56 27.10 -9.60
N SER A 93 -11.67 26.45 -9.90
CA SER A 93 -12.72 26.99 -10.74
C SER A 93 -13.87 27.42 -9.85
N VAL A 94 -14.30 28.67 -9.97
CA VAL A 94 -15.48 29.16 -9.28
C VAL A 94 -16.67 28.99 -10.20
N ASP A 95 -17.75 28.39 -9.72
CA ASP A 95 -18.98 28.39 -10.50
C ASP A 95 -19.57 29.81 -10.43
N HIS A 96 -19.95 30.37 -11.58
CA HIS A 96 -20.40 31.77 -11.70
C HIS A 96 -19.37 32.85 -11.29
N LEU A 97 -18.13 32.75 -11.78
CA LEU A 97 -17.06 33.76 -11.62
C LEU A 97 -17.53 35.21 -11.82
N ASP A 98 -18.40 35.46 -12.81
CA ASP A 98 -18.86 36.80 -13.19
C ASP A 98 -19.74 37.48 -12.12
N GLN A 99 -20.16 36.73 -11.09
CA GLN A 99 -21.07 37.19 -10.06
C GLN A 99 -20.48 37.16 -8.66
N ILE A 100 -19.21 36.85 -8.44
CA ILE A 100 -18.67 36.73 -7.05
C ILE A 100 -19.00 37.95 -6.17
N ASN A 101 -18.79 39.17 -6.68
CA ASN A 101 -19.14 40.41 -5.98
C ASN A 101 -20.65 40.58 -5.73
N THR A 102 -21.49 40.18 -6.69
CA THR A 102 -22.95 40.26 -6.57
C THR A 102 -23.50 39.14 -5.70
N THR A 103 -22.91 37.95 -5.73
CA THR A 103 -23.22 36.75 -4.93
C THR A 103 -22.90 36.99 -3.46
N PHE A 104 -21.75 37.58 -3.14
CA PHE A 104 -21.43 38.00 -1.77
C PHE A 104 -22.47 38.99 -1.23
N ARG A 105 -22.93 39.92 -2.06
CA ARG A 105 -23.96 40.91 -1.67
C ARG A 105 -25.39 40.37 -1.67
N SER A 106 -25.68 39.40 -2.53
CA SER A 106 -27.03 38.82 -2.70
C SER A 106 -27.30 37.64 -1.77
N GLY A 107 -26.30 37.20 -1.00
CA GLY A 107 -26.43 36.09 -0.04
C GLY A 107 -26.62 34.71 -0.66
N LYS A 108 -26.42 34.57 -1.98
CA LYS A 108 -26.55 33.27 -2.68
C LYS A 108 -25.34 32.38 -2.37
N ASN A 109 -25.56 31.09 -2.17
CA ASN A 109 -24.46 30.14 -1.93
C ASN A 109 -23.46 30.17 -3.09
N LEU A 110 -22.17 30.16 -2.75
CA LEU A 110 -21.07 30.16 -3.71
C LEU A 110 -20.45 28.76 -3.74
N THR A 111 -20.48 28.12 -4.91
CA THR A 111 -19.88 26.81 -5.11
C THR A 111 -18.56 26.94 -5.88
N LEU A 112 -17.52 26.32 -5.33
CA LEU A 112 -16.15 26.33 -5.87
C LEU A 112 -15.75 24.89 -6.17
N THR A 113 -15.13 24.64 -7.31
CA THR A 113 -14.56 23.33 -7.64
C THR A 113 -13.04 23.45 -7.74
N ALA A 114 -12.32 22.73 -6.88
CA ALA A 114 -10.86 22.69 -6.87
C ALA A 114 -10.36 21.36 -7.46
N ASP A 115 -9.42 21.43 -8.41
CA ASP A 115 -8.66 20.26 -8.87
C ASP A 115 -7.48 20.03 -7.92
N VAL A 116 -7.50 18.89 -7.23
CA VAL A 116 -6.53 18.51 -6.22
C VAL A 116 -5.76 17.27 -6.66
N SER A 117 -4.43 17.36 -6.61
CA SER A 117 -3.52 16.24 -6.81
C SER A 117 -3.03 15.70 -5.46
N VAL A 118 -3.30 14.43 -5.17
CA VAL A 118 -2.82 13.70 -3.98
C VAL A 118 -1.73 12.71 -4.41
N LYS A 119 -0.47 13.03 -4.14
CA LYS A 119 0.67 12.13 -4.36
C LYS A 119 0.87 11.23 -3.16
N ASN A 120 0.78 9.91 -3.39
CA ASN A 120 1.08 8.90 -2.40
C ASN A 120 2.55 8.45 -2.53
N PRO A 121 3.46 8.85 -1.62
CA PRO A 121 4.85 8.40 -1.63
C PRO A 121 5.05 6.97 -1.11
N ASN A 122 4.01 6.34 -0.54
CA ASN A 122 4.09 4.99 0.02
C ASN A 122 4.21 3.93 -1.08
N VAL A 123 4.88 2.83 -0.75
CA VAL A 123 4.94 1.60 -1.58
C VAL A 123 3.65 0.80 -1.56
N ALA A 124 2.70 1.19 -0.72
CA ALA A 124 1.40 0.57 -0.56
C ALA A 124 0.29 1.53 -1.01
N SER A 125 -0.85 0.98 -1.42
CA SER A 125 -2.00 1.80 -1.78
C SER A 125 -2.69 2.34 -0.53
N PHE A 126 -3.03 3.63 -0.55
CA PHE A 126 -3.82 4.30 0.47
C PHE A 126 -5.26 4.46 -0.03
N LYS A 127 -6.22 3.83 0.65
CA LYS A 127 -7.65 3.94 0.36
C LYS A 127 -8.30 4.80 1.45
N PHE A 128 -9.05 5.83 1.06
CA PHE A 128 -9.69 6.76 1.97
C PHE A 128 -11.16 6.94 1.61
N LYS A 129 -11.96 7.33 2.61
CA LYS A 129 -13.40 7.59 2.45
C LYS A 129 -13.62 9.01 1.91
N ASN A 130 -14.89 9.42 1.79
CA ASN A 130 -15.23 10.80 1.46
C ASN A 130 -14.52 11.76 2.42
N ILE A 131 -13.99 12.84 1.85
CA ILE A 131 -13.20 13.82 2.56
C ILE A 131 -14.08 15.02 2.83
N THR A 132 -14.06 15.52 4.06
CA THR A 132 -14.67 16.80 4.42
C THR A 132 -13.58 17.77 4.84
N THR A 133 -13.61 18.96 4.26
CA THR A 133 -12.72 20.07 4.58
C THR A 133 -13.55 21.23 5.05
N THR A 134 -13.33 21.70 6.27
CA THR A 134 -14.03 22.88 6.78
C THR A 134 -13.24 24.13 6.41
N VAL A 135 -13.94 25.14 5.90
CA VAL A 135 -13.37 26.42 5.48
C VAL A 135 -13.72 27.48 6.51
N TYR A 136 -12.70 28.26 6.89
CA TYR A 136 -12.77 29.29 7.89
C TYR A 136 -12.37 30.64 7.31
N TYR A 137 -13.04 31.69 7.80
CA TYR A 137 -12.64 33.07 7.59
C TYR A 137 -12.55 33.75 8.96
N ASN A 138 -11.36 34.26 9.29
CA ASN A 138 -11.07 34.88 10.58
C ASN A 138 -11.55 34.06 11.80
N GLY A 139 -11.40 32.73 11.73
CA GLY A 139 -11.80 31.79 12.79
C GLY A 139 -13.27 31.36 12.78
N ALA A 140 -14.14 31.98 11.98
CA ALA A 140 -15.53 31.57 11.81
C ALA A 140 -15.67 30.55 10.68
N ILE A 141 -16.51 29.53 10.88
CA ILE A 141 -16.84 28.55 9.83
C ILE A 141 -17.72 29.23 8.78
N VAL A 142 -17.27 29.20 7.52
CA VAL A 142 -17.96 29.85 6.40
C VAL A 142 -18.43 28.88 5.33
N GLY A 143 -18.01 27.62 5.41
CA GLY A 143 -18.42 26.59 4.46
C GLY A 143 -17.67 25.28 4.66
N ASP A 144 -18.04 24.30 3.85
CA ASP A 144 -17.40 22.99 3.81
C ASP A 144 -17.08 22.60 2.36
N ALA A 145 -16.06 21.79 2.18
CA ALA A 145 -15.69 21.19 0.92
C ALA A 145 -15.68 19.67 0.99
N LEU A 146 -16.28 19.05 -0.01
CA LEU A 146 -16.48 17.62 -0.13
C LEU A 146 -15.60 17.07 -1.26
N GLY A 147 -14.73 16.13 -0.88
CA GLY A 147 -13.93 15.36 -1.80
C GLY A 147 -14.43 13.90 -1.88
N PRO A 148 -14.39 13.28 -3.07
CA PRO A 148 -14.86 11.90 -3.23
C PRO A 148 -13.92 10.91 -2.52
N ALA A 149 -14.47 9.77 -2.11
CA ALA A 149 -13.66 8.62 -1.71
C ALA A 149 -12.74 8.17 -2.86
N GLY A 150 -11.57 7.63 -2.50
CA GLY A 150 -10.57 7.29 -3.50
C GLY A 150 -9.53 6.29 -3.04
N LYS A 151 -8.70 5.87 -4.00
CA LYS A 151 -7.57 4.97 -3.77
C LYS A 151 -6.32 5.51 -4.47
N ALA A 152 -5.41 6.07 -3.69
CA ALA A 152 -4.11 6.49 -4.18
C ALA A 152 -3.19 5.26 -4.29
N LYS A 153 -2.85 4.86 -5.52
CA LYS A 153 -1.94 3.73 -5.77
C LYS A 153 -0.53 4.02 -5.23
N ALA A 154 0.24 2.96 -5.00
CA ALA A 154 1.63 3.06 -4.52
C ALA A 154 2.48 3.94 -5.44
N LYS A 155 3.24 4.89 -4.88
CA LYS A 155 4.12 5.83 -5.60
C LYS A 155 3.44 6.62 -6.73
N ARG A 156 2.10 6.77 -6.70
CA ARG A 156 1.32 7.45 -7.75
C ARG A 156 0.62 8.69 -7.22
N THR A 157 0.25 9.56 -8.15
CA THR A 157 -0.60 10.72 -7.89
C THR A 157 -2.03 10.39 -8.31
N LEU A 158 -2.98 10.70 -7.43
CA LEU A 158 -4.41 10.65 -7.69
C LEU A 158 -4.91 12.08 -7.87
N ARG A 159 -5.57 12.37 -8.98
CA ARG A 159 -6.29 13.64 -9.17
C ARG A 159 -7.76 13.46 -8.80
N MET A 160 -8.32 14.45 -8.13
CA MET A 160 -9.73 14.48 -7.77
C MET A 160 -10.23 15.92 -7.74
N ASN A 161 -11.51 16.09 -8.02
CA ASN A 161 -12.19 17.36 -7.85
C ASN A 161 -12.81 17.41 -6.45
N VAL A 162 -12.64 18.54 -5.78
CA VAL A 162 -13.22 18.83 -4.47
C VAL A 162 -14.16 20.00 -4.66
N THR A 163 -15.41 19.87 -4.22
CA THR A 163 -16.41 20.93 -4.33
C THR A 163 -16.58 21.59 -2.97
N ALA A 164 -16.40 22.91 -2.89
CA ALA A 164 -16.57 23.70 -1.69
C ALA A 164 -17.81 24.58 -1.82
N ASP A 165 -18.68 24.51 -0.81
CA ASP A 165 -19.86 25.36 -0.71
C ASP A 165 -19.62 26.39 0.38
N ILE A 166 -19.52 27.65 -0.02
CA ILE A 166 -19.31 28.79 0.86
C ILE A 166 -20.64 29.53 1.02
N ILE A 167 -20.96 29.87 2.26
CA ILE A 167 -22.19 30.55 2.63
C ILE A 167 -21.88 32.04 2.87
N PRO A 168 -22.27 32.96 1.98
CA PRO A 168 -21.89 34.38 2.13
C PRO A 168 -22.45 35.05 3.38
N THR A 169 -23.61 34.62 3.87
CA THR A 169 -24.19 35.16 5.10
C THR A 169 -23.34 34.88 6.33
N LYS A 170 -22.54 33.79 6.31
CA LYS A 170 -21.54 33.50 7.35
C LYS A 170 -20.30 34.38 7.22
N LEU A 171 -19.92 34.75 5.99
CA LEU A 171 -18.82 35.67 5.73
C LEU A 171 -19.17 37.10 6.16
N SER A 172 -20.32 37.63 5.72
CA SER A 172 -20.76 38.98 6.09
C SER A 172 -21.09 39.13 7.58
N GLY A 173 -21.36 38.03 8.28
CA GLY A 173 -21.50 38.03 9.74
C GLY A 173 -20.19 38.29 10.49
N VAL A 174 -19.03 38.23 9.83
CA VAL A 174 -17.72 38.52 10.43
C VAL A 174 -17.40 40.01 10.28
N GLN A 175 -17.18 40.71 11.39
CA GLN A 175 -16.99 42.18 11.41
C GLN A 175 -15.84 42.69 10.53
N SER A 176 -14.83 41.87 10.23
CA SER A 176 -13.70 42.24 9.37
C SER A 176 -14.01 42.14 7.87
N PHE A 177 -15.12 41.48 7.49
CA PHE A 177 -15.42 41.15 6.11
C PHE A 177 -15.50 42.38 5.21
N ASP A 178 -16.29 43.39 5.57
CA ASP A 178 -16.44 44.61 4.75
C ASP A 178 -15.10 45.33 4.54
N ARG A 179 -14.26 45.37 5.57
CA ARG A 179 -12.93 45.99 5.50
C ARG A 179 -12.02 45.22 4.54
N ASP A 180 -12.02 43.90 4.62
CA ASP A 180 -11.16 43.04 3.82
C ASP A 180 -11.64 42.97 2.36
N VAL A 181 -12.95 43.02 2.14
CA VAL A 181 -13.56 43.20 0.81
C VAL A 181 -13.14 44.53 0.19
N ASN A 182 -13.17 45.63 0.95
CA ASN A 182 -12.70 46.94 0.48
C ASN A 182 -11.18 46.96 0.21
N ARG A 183 -10.40 46.12 0.90
CA ARG A 183 -8.97 45.89 0.61
C ARG A 183 -8.75 44.93 -0.57
N GLY A 184 -9.80 44.30 -1.09
CA GLY A 184 -9.75 43.37 -2.22
C GLY A 184 -9.13 42.02 -1.92
N THR A 185 -8.89 41.67 -0.64
CA THR A 185 -8.20 40.42 -0.26
C THR A 185 -8.88 39.73 0.91
N LEU A 186 -9.04 38.42 0.83
CA LEU A 186 -9.59 37.58 1.89
C LEU A 186 -8.56 36.55 2.34
N ASN A 187 -8.28 36.52 3.63
CA ASN A 187 -7.44 35.48 4.23
C ASN A 187 -8.32 34.35 4.73
N LEU A 188 -8.25 33.21 4.06
CA LEU A 188 -9.05 32.02 4.36
C LEU A 188 -8.13 30.93 4.90
N SER A 189 -8.67 30.14 5.81
CA SER A 189 -8.02 28.93 6.28
C SER A 189 -8.92 27.71 6.09
N SER A 190 -8.32 26.54 6.01
CA SER A 190 -9.06 25.29 5.88
C SER A 190 -8.46 24.19 6.71
N TYR A 191 -9.34 23.31 7.21
CA TYR A 191 -8.97 22.12 7.95
C TYR A 191 -9.57 20.89 7.28
N THR A 192 -8.72 19.95 6.90
CA THR A 192 -9.13 18.67 6.33
C THR A 192 -8.67 17.53 7.22
N LYS A 193 -9.57 16.58 7.47
CA LYS A 193 -9.26 15.29 8.10
C LYS A 193 -9.58 14.17 7.12
N ILE A 194 -8.56 13.39 6.74
CA ILE A 194 -8.67 12.27 5.82
C ILE A 194 -8.42 10.98 6.61
N GLU A 195 -9.43 10.13 6.69
CA GLU A 195 -9.32 8.81 7.31
C GLU A 195 -9.26 7.73 6.23
N GLY A 196 -8.33 6.80 6.38
CA GLY A 196 -8.13 5.74 5.42
C GLY A 196 -7.31 4.58 5.94
N HIS A 197 -7.04 3.65 5.03
CA HIS A 197 -6.25 2.47 5.30
C HIS A 197 -5.14 2.32 4.26
N VAL A 198 -3.94 1.98 4.74
CA VAL A 198 -2.82 1.56 3.89
C VAL A 198 -2.81 0.04 3.87
N LYS A 199 -2.95 -0.54 2.67
CA LYS A 199 -2.91 -2.00 2.49
C LYS A 199 -1.48 -2.43 2.19
N ILE A 200 -0.82 -2.95 3.23
CA ILE A 200 0.49 -3.60 3.13
C ILE A 200 0.23 -5.13 3.14
N PHE A 201 0.65 -5.83 4.19
CA PHE A 201 0.27 -7.20 4.51
C PHE A 201 -1.02 -7.24 5.34
N PHE A 202 -1.13 -6.27 6.27
CA PHE A 202 -2.32 -6.00 7.08
C PHE A 202 -2.82 -4.58 6.78
N SER A 203 -4.13 -4.34 6.98
CA SER A 203 -4.72 -3.00 6.82
C SER A 203 -4.40 -2.14 8.03
N LYS A 204 -3.51 -1.15 7.87
CA LYS A 204 -3.25 -0.15 8.91
C LYS A 204 -4.14 1.07 8.71
N HIS A 205 -4.79 1.51 9.79
CA HIS A 205 -5.54 2.77 9.79
C HIS A 205 -4.58 3.94 9.81
N VAL A 206 -4.82 4.95 8.97
CA VAL A 206 -4.00 6.15 8.87
C VAL A 206 -4.92 7.35 8.80
N VAL A 207 -4.62 8.36 9.61
CA VAL A 207 -5.31 9.65 9.65
C VAL A 207 -4.35 10.72 9.16
N VAL A 208 -4.76 11.46 8.14
CA VAL A 208 -4.00 12.61 7.63
C VAL A 208 -4.78 13.86 7.97
N ARG A 209 -4.12 14.82 8.63
CA ARG A 209 -4.65 16.15 8.91
C ARG A 209 -3.92 17.15 8.03
N LEU A 210 -4.67 18.06 7.42
CA LEU A 210 -4.17 19.14 6.59
C LEU A 210 -4.75 20.45 7.13
N ASN A 211 -3.87 21.41 7.43
CA ASN A 211 -4.26 22.79 7.68
C ASN A 211 -3.67 23.64 6.57
N CYS A 212 -4.48 24.44 5.89
CA CYS A 212 -4.00 25.38 4.88
C CYS A 212 -4.46 26.79 5.21
N ASN A 213 -3.58 27.76 4.96
CA ASN A 213 -3.91 29.18 4.91
C ASN A 213 -3.65 29.66 3.48
N PHE A 214 -4.60 30.38 2.90
CA PHE A 214 -4.46 30.92 1.56
C PHE A 214 -5.08 32.31 1.46
N MET A 215 -4.43 33.16 0.67
CA MET A 215 -4.86 34.53 0.44
C MET A 215 -5.53 34.60 -0.92
N PHE A 216 -6.81 34.97 -0.93
CA PHE A 216 -7.61 35.09 -2.13
C PHE A 216 -7.78 36.57 -2.50
N SER A 217 -7.51 36.90 -3.76
CA SER A 217 -7.77 38.24 -4.31
C SER A 217 -9.16 38.28 -4.93
N ILE A 218 -10.01 39.18 -4.43
CA ILE A 218 -11.35 39.39 -4.97
C ILE A 218 -11.27 40.09 -6.33
N THR A 219 -10.30 40.97 -6.53
CA THR A 219 -10.18 41.75 -7.77
C THR A 219 -9.71 40.90 -8.94
N SER A 220 -8.72 40.03 -8.70
CA SER A 220 -8.17 39.17 -9.76
C SER A 220 -8.77 37.77 -9.78
N ASN A 221 -9.61 37.41 -8.80
CA ASN A 221 -10.20 36.07 -8.63
C ASN A 221 -9.16 34.95 -8.59
N LEU A 222 -7.99 35.23 -7.98
CA LEU A 222 -6.85 34.33 -7.92
C LEU A 222 -6.41 34.09 -6.48
N ILE A 223 -5.84 32.91 -6.24
CA ILE A 223 -5.11 32.61 -5.02
C ILE A 223 -3.71 33.24 -5.15
N LEU A 224 -3.43 34.24 -4.33
CA LEU A 224 -2.16 34.96 -4.31
C LEU A 224 -1.07 34.17 -3.60
N SER A 225 -1.42 33.45 -2.53
CA SER A 225 -0.49 32.64 -1.77
C SER A 225 -1.20 31.48 -1.08
N GLN A 226 -0.46 30.41 -0.84
CA GLN A 226 -0.94 29.21 -0.16
C GLN A 226 0.17 28.62 0.70
N GLN A 227 -0.15 28.31 1.96
CA GLN A 227 0.71 27.58 2.87
C GLN A 227 -0.09 26.45 3.50
N CYS A 228 0.42 25.22 3.43
CA CYS A 228 -0.25 24.05 3.98
C CYS A 228 0.69 23.25 4.87
N THR A 229 0.26 23.00 6.11
CA THR A 229 0.90 22.07 7.03
C THR A 229 0.13 20.75 7.02
N ARG A 230 0.87 19.66 6.94
CA ARG A 230 0.33 18.30 6.86
C ARG A 230 0.94 17.47 7.98
N HIS A 231 0.12 16.62 8.58
CA HIS A 231 0.53 15.68 9.61
C HIS A 231 -0.17 14.34 9.37
N ALA A 232 0.60 13.26 9.23
CA ALA A 232 0.05 11.90 9.17
C ALA A 232 0.27 11.16 10.50
N PHE A 233 -0.78 10.50 10.97
CA PHE A 233 -0.79 9.64 12.15
C PHE A 233 -1.18 8.23 11.69
N GLY A 234 -0.45 7.19 12.12
CA GLY A 234 -0.70 5.81 11.71
C GLY A 234 -0.03 4.80 12.62
#